data_AF-A0A932F5N2-F1
#
_entry.id   AF-A0A932F5N2-F1
#
_cell.length_a   1.000
_cell.length_b   1.000
_cell.length_c   1.000
_cell.angle_alpha   90.00
_cell.angle_beta   90.00
_cell.angle_gamma   90.00
#
_symmetry.space_group_name_H-M   'P 1'
#
loop_
_entity.id
_entity.type
_entity.pdbx_description
1 polymer ?
#
loop_
_entity_poly.entity_id
_entity_poly.type
_entity_poly.pdbx_seq_one_letter_code
_entity_poly.pdbx_strand_id
1 'polypeptide(L)'
;AQVVVDGKAVGFVGELHPKWRQAYDLPLAPVLFELDAEVLTQRVVPAFSSVPKMQSVYRDLALVVTDNTPHDALISAITKAPSEGLVRGARLFDIYKPKTPVVGMADNERSLAVRVELRDDEQTLTDERIDVAMKAVLASLASEVGARVRA
;
A
#
# COMPACT_ATOMS: atom_id res chain seq x y z
N ALA A 1 13.71 -7.72 7.61
CA ALA A 1 12.35 -7.34 7.99
C ALA A 1 11.78 -8.38 8.95
N GLN A 2 11.04 -7.94 9.97
CA GLN A 2 10.26 -8.83 10.84
C GLN A 2 8.94 -9.16 10.14
N VAL A 3 8.51 -10.41 10.18
CA VAL A 3 7.20 -10.85 9.67
C VAL A 3 6.22 -10.82 10.84
N VAL A 4 5.08 -10.17 10.64
CA VAL A 4 4.05 -9.97 11.67
C VAL A 4 2.70 -10.40 11.12
N VAL A 5 1.96 -11.19 11.90
CA VAL A 5 0.58 -11.60 11.63
C VAL A 5 -0.26 -11.22 12.83
N ASP A 6 -1.32 -10.43 12.62
CA ASP A 6 -2.23 -9.93 13.67
C ASP A 6 -1.51 -9.32 14.87
N GLY A 7 -0.43 -8.57 14.61
CA GLY A 7 0.40 -7.91 15.64
C GLY A 7 1.39 -8.83 16.36
N LYS A 8 1.37 -10.15 16.09
CA LYS A 8 2.35 -11.10 16.62
C LYS A 8 3.52 -11.23 15.65
N ALA A 9 4.75 -11.14 16.17
CA ALA A 9 5.95 -11.48 15.40
C ALA A 9 6.04 -12.99 15.19
N VAL A 10 6.20 -13.41 13.94
CA VAL A 10 6.17 -14.83 13.54
C VAL A 10 7.40 -15.27 12.77
N GLY A 11 8.39 -14.38 12.62
CA GLY A 11 9.64 -14.70 11.96
C GLY A 11 10.32 -13.50 11.30
N PHE A 12 11.23 -13.78 10.38
CA PHE A 12 12.08 -12.80 9.72
C PHE A 12 12.32 -13.15 8.25
N VAL A 13 12.56 -12.13 7.43
CA VAL A 13 13.02 -12.26 6.05
C VAL A 13 13.99 -11.14 5.72
N GLY A 14 15.07 -11.43 5.01
CA GLY A 14 16.00 -10.40 4.54
C GLY A 14 17.32 -10.96 4.04
N GLU A 15 18.17 -10.04 3.61
CA GLU A 15 19.52 -10.37 3.19
C GLU A 15 20.42 -10.68 4.39
N LEU A 16 21.28 -11.70 4.24
CA LEU A 16 22.29 -12.01 5.23
C LEU A 16 23.30 -10.87 5.34
N HIS A 17 23.58 -10.45 6.58
CA HIS A 17 24.52 -9.35 6.85
C HIS A 17 25.89 -9.60 6.19
N PRO A 18 26.53 -8.58 5.57
CA PRO A 18 27.79 -8.74 4.83
C PRO A 18 28.92 -9.44 5.59
N LYS A 19 28.99 -9.19 6.91
CA LYS A 19 29.91 -9.89 7.84
C LYS A 19 29.81 -11.42 7.74
N TRP A 20 28.59 -11.97 7.76
CA TRP A 20 28.36 -13.42 7.70
C TRP A 20 28.52 -13.95 6.28
N ARG A 21 28.09 -13.18 5.27
CA ARG A 21 28.36 -13.50 3.87
C ARG A 21 29.85 -13.74 3.62
N GLN A 22 30.70 -12.86 4.14
CA GLN A 22 32.16 -12.99 4.05
C GLN A 22 32.69 -14.18 4.87
N ALA A 23 32.18 -14.37 6.10
CA ALA A 23 32.61 -15.47 6.96
C ALA A 23 32.31 -16.86 6.37
N TYR A 24 31.22 -16.99 5.60
CA TYR A 24 30.81 -18.23 4.95
C TYR A 24 31.25 -18.33 3.47
N ASP A 25 32.10 -17.41 3.00
CA ASP A 25 32.59 -17.36 1.61
C ASP A 25 31.47 -17.42 0.55
N LEU A 26 30.37 -16.71 0.81
CA LEU A 26 29.22 -16.70 -0.09
C LEU A 26 29.41 -15.68 -1.22
N PRO A 27 29.23 -16.09 -2.48
CA PRO A 27 29.50 -15.23 -3.64
C PRO A 27 28.55 -14.03 -3.73
N LEU A 28 27.32 -14.17 -3.23
CA LEU A 28 26.29 -13.13 -3.19
C LEU A 28 25.66 -13.08 -1.79
N ALA A 29 24.95 -11.99 -1.47
CA ALA A 29 24.16 -11.92 -0.24
C ALA A 29 22.89 -12.77 -0.40
N PRO A 30 22.78 -13.94 0.25
CA PRO A 30 21.56 -14.74 0.17
C PRO A 30 20.41 -14.00 0.86
N VAL A 31 19.22 -14.13 0.30
CA VAL A 31 17.97 -13.79 1.00
C VAL A 31 17.53 -15.00 1.79
N LEU A 32 17.38 -14.84 3.09
CA LEU A 32 16.96 -15.87 4.03
C LEU A 32 15.62 -15.51 4.64
N PHE A 33 14.86 -16.51 5.06
CA PHE A 33 13.66 -16.32 5.87
C PHE A 33 13.49 -17.45 6.86
N GLU A 34 12.79 -17.16 7.95
CA GLU A 34 12.36 -18.12 8.98
C GLU A 34 10.97 -17.72 9.44
N LEU A 35 10.09 -18.70 9.66
CA LEU A 35 8.70 -18.49 10.08
C LEU A 35 8.27 -19.58 11.06
N ASP A 36 7.45 -19.21 12.04
CA ASP A 36 6.74 -20.15 12.91
C ASP A 36 5.73 -20.96 12.09
N ALA A 37 5.98 -22.26 11.96
CA ALA A 37 5.15 -23.16 11.14
C ALA A 37 3.69 -23.25 11.63
N GLU A 38 3.45 -23.13 12.93
CA GLU A 38 2.12 -23.19 13.54
C GLU A 38 1.19 -22.11 12.96
N VAL A 39 1.71 -20.90 12.72
CA VAL A 39 0.95 -19.77 12.18
C VAL A 39 0.43 -20.08 10.77
N LEU A 40 1.18 -20.86 9.99
CA LEU A 40 0.79 -21.25 8.63
C LEU A 40 -0.39 -22.24 8.62
N THR A 41 -0.69 -22.88 9.76
CA THR A 41 -1.82 -23.82 9.88
C THR A 41 -3.15 -23.13 10.19
N GLN A 42 -3.11 -21.87 10.61
CA GLN A 42 -4.30 -21.09 10.92
C GLN A 42 -4.82 -20.43 9.64
N ARG A 43 -5.97 -20.89 9.13
CA ARG A 43 -6.59 -20.34 7.92
C ARG A 43 -8.08 -20.09 8.14
N VAL A 44 -8.55 -18.92 7.70
CA VAL A 44 -9.97 -18.64 7.61
C VAL A 44 -10.59 -19.53 6.54
N VAL A 45 -11.59 -20.32 6.92
CA VAL A 45 -12.37 -21.11 5.97
C VAL A 45 -13.19 -20.15 5.11
N PRO A 46 -13.10 -20.21 3.77
CA PRO A 46 -13.87 -19.33 2.91
C PRO A 46 -15.37 -19.48 3.18
N ALA A 47 -16.02 -18.35 3.49
CA ALA A 47 -17.47 -18.27 3.56
C ALA A 47 -18.03 -17.82 2.20
N PHE A 48 -19.27 -18.20 1.90
CA PHE A 48 -19.93 -17.74 0.69
C PHE A 48 -20.10 -16.21 0.72
N SER A 49 -19.69 -15.56 -0.36
CA SER A 49 -19.98 -14.16 -0.67
C SER A 49 -20.58 -14.09 -2.08
N SER A 50 -21.62 -13.28 -2.27
CA SER A 50 -22.21 -13.08 -3.59
C SER A 50 -21.19 -12.51 -4.57
N VAL A 51 -21.26 -12.96 -5.82
CA VAL A 51 -20.44 -12.38 -6.89
C VAL A 51 -20.88 -10.92 -7.12
N PRO A 52 -19.96 -9.95 -7.19
CA PRO A 52 -20.30 -8.57 -7.47
C PRO A 52 -21.07 -8.45 -8.79
N LYS A 53 -22.22 -7.78 -8.75
CA LYS A 53 -23.03 -7.53 -9.95
C LYS A 53 -22.58 -6.29 -10.71
N MET A 54 -21.92 -5.37 -10.00
CA MET A 54 -21.45 -4.09 -10.52
C MET A 54 -19.98 -4.17 -10.90
N GLN A 55 -19.57 -3.34 -11.86
CA GLN A 55 -18.17 -3.19 -12.24
C GLN A 55 -17.46 -2.19 -11.34
N SER A 56 -16.18 -2.44 -11.06
CA SER A 56 -15.35 -1.49 -10.34
C SER A 56 -14.96 -0.31 -11.23
N VAL A 57 -14.94 0.88 -10.65
CA VAL A 57 -14.38 2.09 -11.24
C VAL A 57 -12.98 2.32 -10.66
N TYR A 58 -12.05 2.76 -11.50
CA TYR A 58 -10.69 3.05 -11.08
C TYR A 58 -10.39 4.55 -11.16
N ARG A 59 -9.65 5.05 -10.17
CA ARG A 59 -9.11 6.42 -10.15
C ARG A 59 -7.63 6.36 -9.82
N ASP A 60 -6.83 7.00 -10.66
CA ASP A 60 -5.39 7.10 -10.46
C ASP A 60 -5.05 8.41 -9.76
N LEU A 61 -4.23 8.33 -8.74
CA LEU A 61 -3.72 9.46 -7.96
C LEU A 61 -2.20 9.54 -8.12
N ALA A 62 -1.71 10.73 -8.41
CA ALA A 62 -0.30 11.06 -8.28
C ALA A 62 -0.08 11.80 -6.95
N LEU A 63 0.62 11.16 -6.03
CA LEU A 63 0.82 11.63 -4.67
C LEU A 63 2.30 11.94 -4.42
N VAL A 64 2.62 13.15 -3.98
CA VAL A 64 3.95 13.45 -3.48
C VAL A 64 3.99 13.20 -1.97
N VAL A 65 4.98 12.42 -1.54
CA VAL A 65 5.20 12.04 -0.14
C VAL A 65 6.69 12.07 0.19
N THR A 66 7.02 12.05 1.47
CA THR A 66 8.43 11.90 1.91
C THR A 66 8.96 10.50 1.58
N ASP A 67 10.27 10.38 1.36
CA ASP A 67 10.95 9.10 1.04
C ASP A 67 10.71 7.99 2.06
N ASN A 68 10.55 8.37 3.33
CA ASN A 68 10.38 7.43 4.44
C ASN A 68 8.94 6.95 4.62
N THR A 69 7.99 7.45 3.82
CA THR A 69 6.58 7.06 3.91
C THR A 69 6.44 5.57 3.61
N PRO A 70 6.02 4.73 4.57
CA PRO A 70 5.83 3.31 4.34
C PRO A 70 4.67 3.07 3.38
N HIS A 71 4.82 2.07 2.50
CA HIS A 71 3.75 1.64 1.60
C HIS A 71 2.47 1.30 2.37
N ASP A 72 2.59 0.56 3.47
CA ASP A 72 1.42 0.08 4.21
C ASP A 72 0.66 1.22 4.90
N ALA A 73 1.35 2.28 5.32
CA ALA A 73 0.71 3.48 5.85
C ALA A 73 -0.10 4.19 4.76
N LEU A 74 0.45 4.30 3.54
CA LEU A 74 -0.23 4.88 2.39
C LEU A 74 -1.51 4.10 2.02
N ILE A 75 -1.39 2.77 1.87
CA ILE A 75 -2.54 1.93 1.51
C ILE A 75 -3.57 1.89 2.64
N SER A 76 -3.13 1.88 3.91
CA SER A 76 -4.03 1.96 5.06
C SER A 76 -4.83 3.27 5.07
N ALA A 77 -4.20 4.41 4.83
CA ALA A 77 -4.87 5.70 4.78
C ALA A 77 -5.94 5.75 3.67
N ILE A 78 -5.71 5.11 2.53
CA ILE A 78 -6.70 5.04 1.43
C ILE A 78 -7.86 4.11 1.80
N THR A 79 -7.55 2.90 2.29
CA THR A 79 -8.55 1.86 2.54
C THR A 79 -9.41 2.12 3.78
N LYS A 80 -8.88 2.87 4.76
CA LYS A 80 -9.61 3.27 5.97
C LYS A 80 -10.32 4.62 5.85
N ALA A 81 -10.15 5.33 4.73
CA ALA A 81 -10.83 6.59 4.50
C ALA A 81 -12.36 6.42 4.60
N PRO A 82 -13.10 7.41 5.16
CA PRO A 82 -14.54 7.36 5.32
C PRO A 82 -15.25 7.54 3.97
N SER A 83 -15.20 6.49 3.14
CA SER A 83 -15.67 6.44 1.76
C SER A 83 -16.98 5.65 1.61
N GLU A 84 -17.74 5.50 2.70
CA GLU A 84 -18.98 4.71 2.76
C GLU A 84 -18.79 3.24 2.31
N GLY A 85 -17.58 2.70 2.46
CA GLY A 85 -17.25 1.33 2.02
C GLY A 85 -17.09 1.17 0.50
N LEU A 86 -17.05 2.28 -0.26
CA LEU A 86 -16.88 2.24 -1.70
C LEU A 86 -15.46 1.85 -2.12
N VAL A 87 -14.45 2.25 -1.35
CA VAL A 87 -13.05 1.88 -1.63
C VAL A 87 -12.85 0.39 -1.34
N ARG A 88 -12.54 -0.38 -2.38
CA ARG A 88 -12.28 -1.83 -2.29
C ARG A 88 -10.81 -2.19 -2.21
N GLY A 89 -9.95 -1.28 -2.64
CA GLY A 89 -8.51 -1.47 -2.57
C GLY A 89 -7.76 -0.32 -3.19
N ALA A 90 -6.45 -0.34 -2.99
CA ALA A 90 -5.53 0.57 -3.61
C ALA A 90 -4.26 -0.18 -4.01
N ARG A 91 -3.68 0.18 -5.16
CA ARG A 91 -2.45 -0.43 -5.67
C ARG A 91 -1.47 0.64 -6.09
N LEU A 92 -0.30 0.65 -5.45
CA LEU A 92 0.85 1.40 -5.94
C LEU A 92 1.38 0.73 -7.22
N PHE A 93 1.50 1.50 -8.31
CA PHE A 93 1.95 0.97 -9.60
C PHE A 93 3.15 1.71 -10.20
N ASP A 94 3.47 2.92 -9.71
CA ASP A 94 4.68 3.63 -10.14
C ASP A 94 5.28 4.45 -8.99
N ILE A 95 6.61 4.58 -9.00
CA ILE A 95 7.38 5.38 -8.05
C ILE A 95 8.37 6.22 -8.85
N TYR A 96 8.18 7.53 -8.81
CA TYR A 96 9.05 8.49 -9.47
C TYR A 96 9.83 9.30 -8.43
N LYS A 97 11.16 9.23 -8.50
CA LYS A 97 12.08 10.08 -7.73
C LYS A 97 12.94 10.91 -8.68
N PRO A 98 12.82 12.25 -8.68
CA PRO A 98 13.61 13.09 -9.56
C PRO A 98 15.09 13.08 -9.15
N LYS A 99 15.99 13.15 -10.14
CA LYS A 99 17.46 13.23 -9.93
C LYS A 99 17.95 14.66 -9.73
N THR A 100 17.15 15.64 -10.12
CA THR A 100 17.41 17.08 -10.04
C THR A 100 16.19 17.74 -9.42
N PRO A 101 16.34 18.89 -8.73
CA PRO A 101 15.20 19.59 -8.15
C PRO A 101 14.12 19.88 -9.19
N VAL A 102 12.87 19.54 -8.88
CA VAL A 102 11.69 19.81 -9.73
C VAL A 102 10.75 20.71 -8.94
N VAL A 103 10.15 21.69 -9.60
CA VAL A 103 9.17 22.58 -8.96
C VAL A 103 8.04 21.75 -8.37
N GLY A 104 7.76 21.97 -7.08
CA GLY A 104 6.74 21.23 -6.37
C GLY A 104 7.15 19.81 -5.97
N MET A 105 8.45 19.49 -5.86
CA MET A 105 8.99 18.31 -5.14
C MET A 105 10.34 18.66 -4.48
N ALA A 106 10.46 18.44 -3.17
CA ALA A 106 11.71 18.56 -2.44
C ALA A 106 12.61 17.31 -2.65
N ASP A 107 13.90 17.44 -2.33
CA ASP A 107 14.90 16.38 -2.55
C ASP A 107 14.64 15.10 -1.74
N ASN A 108 13.94 15.22 -0.60
CA ASN A 108 13.53 14.11 0.26
C ASN A 108 12.09 13.62 -0.04
N GLU A 109 11.51 14.03 -1.16
CA GLU A 109 10.20 13.62 -1.60
C GLU A 109 10.26 12.75 -2.87
N ARG A 110 9.23 11.92 -3.01
CA ARG A 110 9.00 11.07 -4.16
C ARG A 110 7.53 11.11 -4.56
N SER A 111 7.27 10.90 -5.83
CA SER A 111 5.92 10.82 -6.40
C SER A 111 5.51 9.35 -6.49
N LEU A 112 4.35 9.02 -5.97
CA LEU A 112 3.76 7.68 -5.97
C LEU A 112 2.49 7.72 -6.83
N ALA A 113 2.38 6.82 -7.81
CA ALA A 113 1.17 6.65 -8.58
C ALA A 113 0.35 5.48 -8.02
N VAL A 114 -0.83 5.79 -7.49
CA VAL A 114 -1.70 4.82 -6.83
C VAL A 114 -3.03 4.73 -7.56
N ARG A 115 -3.45 3.51 -7.88
CA ARG A 115 -4.78 3.23 -8.43
C ARG A 115 -5.71 2.84 -7.30
N VAL A 116 -6.79 3.59 -7.12
CA VAL A 116 -7.86 3.30 -6.16
C VAL A 116 -8.99 2.59 -6.89
N GLU A 117 -9.44 1.46 -6.34
CA GLU A 117 -10.61 0.73 -6.80
C GLU A 117 -11.83 1.15 -6.00
N LEU A 118 -12.87 1.64 -6.68
CA LEU A 118 -14.16 1.98 -6.09
C LEU A 118 -15.25 1.06 -6.65
N ARG A 119 -16.09 0.51 -5.77
CA ARG A 119 -17.27 -0.27 -6.18
C ARG A 119 -18.33 -0.29 -5.11
N ASP A 120 -19.56 -0.06 -5.52
CA ASP A 120 -20.77 -0.37 -4.76
C ASP A 120 -21.31 -1.74 -5.25
N ASP A 121 -21.79 -2.57 -4.34
CA ASP A 121 -22.23 -3.94 -4.68
C ASP A 121 -23.66 -3.98 -5.26
N GLU A 122 -24.44 -2.91 -5.05
CA GLU A 122 -25.85 -2.83 -5.42
C GLU A 122 -26.11 -1.88 -6.58
N GLN A 123 -25.38 -0.77 -6.65
CA GLN A 123 -25.67 0.33 -7.58
C GLN A 123 -24.45 0.75 -8.41
N THR A 124 -24.70 1.26 -9.61
CA THR A 124 -23.65 1.91 -10.39
C THR A 124 -23.20 3.19 -9.67
N LEU A 125 -21.89 3.40 -9.59
CA LEU A 125 -21.34 4.62 -9.02
C LEU A 125 -21.60 5.82 -9.93
N THR A 126 -22.14 6.91 -9.36
CA THR A 126 -22.20 8.21 -10.04
C THR A 126 -20.92 8.98 -9.80
N ASP A 127 -20.64 9.95 -10.67
CA ASP A 127 -19.44 10.78 -10.55
C ASP A 127 -19.43 11.57 -9.23
N GLU A 128 -20.59 12.02 -8.74
CA GLU A 128 -20.69 12.73 -7.46
C GLU A 128 -20.28 11.85 -6.28
N ARG A 129 -20.71 10.58 -6.26
CA ARG A 129 -20.33 9.62 -5.20
C ARG A 129 -18.84 9.29 -5.26
N ILE A 130 -18.30 9.15 -6.47
CA ILE A 130 -16.87 8.93 -6.67
C ILE A 130 -16.07 10.12 -6.15
N ASP A 131 -16.48 11.35 -6.49
CA ASP A 131 -15.78 12.56 -6.06
C ASP A 131 -15.82 12.75 -4.54
N VAL A 132 -16.94 12.45 -3.89
CA VAL A 132 -17.05 12.47 -2.42
C VAL A 132 -16.09 11.46 -1.79
N ALA A 133 -16.08 10.21 -2.28
CA ALA A 133 -15.17 9.18 -1.79
C ALA A 133 -13.69 9.56 -2.01
N MET A 134 -13.35 10.09 -3.20
CA MET A 134 -11.99 10.52 -3.50
C MET A 134 -11.56 11.72 -2.63
N LYS A 135 -12.45 12.68 -2.35
CA LYS A 135 -12.16 13.77 -1.40
C LYS A 135 -11.88 13.25 0.00
N ALA A 136 -12.64 12.28 0.49
CA ALA A 136 -12.38 11.63 1.77
C ALA A 136 -11.02 10.92 1.79
N VAL A 137 -10.69 10.19 0.72
CA VAL A 137 -9.37 9.53 0.55
C VAL A 137 -8.23 10.55 0.57
N LEU A 138 -8.35 11.65 -0.17
CA LEU A 138 -7.34 12.71 -0.20
C LEU A 138 -7.16 13.39 1.17
N ALA A 139 -8.24 13.60 1.92
CA ALA A 139 -8.18 14.14 3.27
C ALA A 139 -7.49 13.17 4.26
N SER A 140 -7.78 11.86 4.17
CA SER A 140 -7.10 10.83 4.97
C SER A 140 -5.60 10.77 4.64
N LEU A 141 -5.26 10.81 3.35
CA LEU A 141 -3.88 10.83 2.86
C LEU A 141 -3.11 12.07 3.34
N ALA A 142 -3.73 13.25 3.30
CA ALA A 142 -3.11 14.48 3.78
C ALA A 142 -2.87 14.45 5.31
N SER A 143 -3.81 13.89 6.07
CA SER A 143 -3.74 13.87 7.55
C SER A 143 -2.84 12.77 8.11
N GLU A 144 -2.89 11.55 7.58
CA GLU A 144 -2.16 10.40 8.13
C GLU A 144 -0.71 10.29 7.62
N VAL A 145 -0.48 10.64 6.36
CA VAL A 145 0.83 10.44 5.71
C VAL A 145 1.41 11.74 5.12
N GLY A 146 0.74 12.88 5.30
CA GLY A 146 1.20 14.17 4.79
C GLY A 146 1.26 14.23 3.26
N ALA A 147 0.50 13.38 2.57
CA ALA A 147 0.55 13.31 1.11
C ALA A 147 -0.15 14.49 0.46
N ARG A 148 0.37 14.93 -0.68
CA ARG A 148 -0.22 16.00 -1.50
C ARG A 148 -0.41 15.54 -2.94
N VAL A 149 -1.51 15.94 -3.57
CA VAL A 149 -1.75 15.65 -4.98
C VAL A 149 -0.73 16.43 -5.82
N ARG A 150 -0.11 15.75 -6.77
CA ARG A 150 0.76 16.38 -7.76
C ARG A 150 -0.11 17.10 -8.79
N ALA A 151 0.03 18.43 -8.87
CA ALA A 151 -0.56 19.26 -9.91
C ALA A 151 0.25 19.16 -11.22
#